data_AF-A0A3C2AS02-F1
#
_entry.id   AF-A0A3C2AS02-F1
#
_cell.length_a   1.000
_cell.length_b   1.000
_cell.length_c   1.000
_cell.angle_alpha   90.00
_cell.angle_beta   90.00
_cell.angle_gamma   90.00
#
_symmetry.space_group_name_H-M   'P 1'
#
loop_
_entity.id
_entity.type
_entity.pdbx_description
1 polymer ?
#
loop_
_entity_poly.entity_id
_entity_poly.type
_entity_poly.pdbx_seq_one_letter_code
_entity_poly.pdbx_strand_id
1 'polypeptide(L)'
;MKRVILVLALTLGLAGTATAQQKVGHINVDELLAVMPETSTAEAEIQKYAEQLEGDLAEMQQEYTTKLQNAQANQNTWTQLRLQKEGEELQAMEQRMMAFNQSAQQELQRKQMDLMLPIIEKAQNAVNKVA
;
A
#
# COMPACT_ATOMS: atom_id res chain seq x y z
N MET A 1 -11.17 -50.44 2.46
CA MET A 1 -12.64 -50.49 2.49
C MET A 1 -13.15 -49.65 3.65
N LYS A 2 -14.13 -48.77 3.38
CA LYS A 2 -15.25 -48.29 4.24
C LYS A 2 -14.96 -48.09 5.75
N ARG A 3 -14.77 -46.84 6.22
CA ARG A 3 -15.76 -45.83 6.70
C ARG A 3 -16.11 -45.95 8.20
N VAL A 4 -16.55 -44.80 8.76
CA VAL A 4 -17.09 -44.51 10.13
C VAL A 4 -16.02 -43.87 11.03
N ILE A 5 -15.87 -42.54 11.19
CA ILE A 5 -16.72 -41.45 11.76
C ILE A 5 -17.22 -41.71 13.18
N LEU A 6 -16.77 -40.89 14.16
CA LEU A 6 -17.48 -40.40 15.38
C LEU A 6 -16.44 -39.65 16.26
N VAL A 7 -16.23 -38.34 16.11
CA VAL A 7 -16.84 -37.23 16.90
C VAL A 7 -16.71 -37.38 18.42
N LEU A 8 -15.85 -36.54 19.03
CA LEU A 8 -15.89 -36.02 20.42
C LEU A 8 -14.69 -35.06 20.56
N ALA A 9 -14.81 -33.78 20.18
CA ALA A 9 -15.23 -32.68 21.04
C ALA A 9 -14.49 -32.65 22.40
N LEU A 10 -13.48 -31.79 22.56
CA LEU A 10 -13.41 -30.81 23.66
C LEU A 10 -12.15 -29.91 23.55
N THR A 11 -12.41 -28.61 23.36
CA THR A 11 -11.79 -27.48 24.08
C THR A 11 -10.27 -27.33 24.07
N LEU A 12 -9.75 -26.62 23.07
CA LEU A 12 -8.65 -25.66 23.21
C LEU A 12 -9.06 -24.46 22.34
N GLY A 13 -9.57 -23.37 22.90
CA GLY A 13 -8.70 -22.44 23.60
C GLY A 13 -8.03 -21.48 22.61
N LEU A 14 -8.80 -20.89 21.69
CA LEU A 14 -8.40 -19.71 20.96
C LEU A 14 -9.59 -18.77 20.98
N ALA A 15 -9.62 -17.88 21.97
CA ALA A 15 -10.25 -16.58 21.81
C ALA A 15 -9.51 -15.90 20.67
N GLY A 16 -9.88 -16.25 19.44
CA GLY A 16 -9.46 -15.55 18.26
C GLY A 16 -9.93 -14.13 18.46
N THR A 17 -8.97 -13.23 18.59
CA THR A 17 -9.18 -11.82 18.29
C THR A 17 -9.99 -11.78 17.03
N ALA A 18 -11.23 -11.29 17.14
CA ALA A 18 -12.02 -10.90 16.01
C ALA A 18 -11.26 -9.74 15.34
N THR A 19 -10.23 -10.09 14.57
CA THR A 19 -9.86 -9.31 13.42
C THR A 19 -11.09 -9.42 12.55
N ALA A 20 -11.92 -8.39 12.62
CA ALA A 20 -12.92 -8.12 11.60
C ALA A 20 -12.19 -8.35 10.30
N GLN A 21 -12.48 -9.49 9.67
CA GLN A 21 -12.03 -9.81 8.34
C GLN A 21 -12.35 -8.55 7.56
N GLN A 22 -11.30 -7.82 7.17
CA GLN A 22 -11.42 -6.66 6.31
C GLN A 22 -12.15 -7.19 5.09
N LYS A 23 -13.48 -7.04 5.10
CA LYS A 23 -14.32 -6.96 3.92
C LYS A 23 -14.08 -5.59 3.26
N VAL A 24 -12.82 -5.20 3.20
CA VAL A 24 -12.24 -4.49 2.08
C VAL A 24 -11.68 -5.62 1.21
N GLY A 25 -12.45 -6.60 0.71
CA GLY A 25 -13.47 -6.33 -0.30
C GLY A 25 -12.86 -5.29 -1.24
N HIS A 26 -12.21 -5.62 -2.35
CA HIS A 26 -12.93 -6.04 -3.55
C HIS A 26 -14.41 -5.58 -3.55
N ILE A 27 -14.70 -4.36 -3.10
CA ILE A 27 -15.83 -3.63 -3.64
C ILE A 27 -15.34 -3.36 -5.04
N ASN A 28 -15.83 -4.19 -5.95
CA ASN A 28 -15.77 -3.96 -7.38
C ASN A 28 -16.05 -2.48 -7.59
N VAL A 29 -15.00 -1.72 -7.87
CA VAL A 29 -15.08 -0.33 -8.33
C VAL A 29 -16.05 -0.28 -9.52
N ASP A 30 -16.14 -1.37 -10.29
CA ASP A 30 -17.13 -1.62 -11.36
C ASP A 30 -18.61 -1.49 -10.95
N GLU A 31 -19.00 -1.74 -9.69
CA GLU A 31 -20.43 -1.77 -9.30
C GLU A 31 -20.89 -0.46 -8.63
N LEU A 32 -19.97 0.35 -8.10
CA LEU A 32 -20.26 1.71 -7.62
C LEU A 32 -20.05 2.81 -8.68
N LEU A 33 -19.37 2.48 -9.80
CA LEU A 33 -19.17 3.35 -10.97
C LEU A 33 -20.48 3.84 -11.63
N ALA A 34 -21.63 3.26 -11.32
CA ALA A 34 -22.89 3.53 -12.03
C ALA A 34 -23.72 4.71 -11.48
N VAL A 35 -23.40 5.29 -10.30
CA VAL A 35 -24.38 6.14 -9.59
C VAL A 35 -24.03 7.63 -9.56
N MET A 36 -22.76 8.05 -9.60
CA MET A 36 -22.39 9.48 -9.62
C MET A 36 -21.05 9.75 -10.35
N PRO A 37 -20.93 10.77 -11.22
CA PRO A 37 -19.66 11.14 -11.87
C PRO A 37 -18.54 11.58 -10.90
N GLU A 38 -18.91 11.96 -9.67
CA GLU A 38 -17.96 12.35 -8.62
C GLU A 38 -17.06 11.18 -8.16
N THR A 39 -17.54 9.93 -8.19
CA THR A 39 -16.70 8.74 -7.85
C THR A 39 -15.59 8.53 -8.86
N SER A 40 -15.91 8.62 -10.16
CA SER A 40 -14.92 8.49 -11.23
C SER A 40 -13.81 9.55 -11.15
N THR A 41 -14.15 10.76 -10.68
CA THR A 41 -13.15 11.83 -10.49
C THR A 41 -12.23 11.53 -9.31
N ALA A 42 -12.80 11.07 -8.18
CA ALA A 42 -12.02 10.68 -7.01
C ALA A 42 -11.09 9.49 -7.31
N GLU A 43 -11.57 8.48 -8.05
CA GLU A 43 -10.77 7.34 -8.48
C GLU A 43 -9.61 7.75 -9.37
N ALA A 44 -9.83 8.66 -10.33
CA ALA A 44 -8.76 9.19 -11.17
C ALA A 44 -7.69 9.94 -10.36
N GLU A 45 -8.09 10.70 -9.34
CA GLU A 45 -7.14 11.37 -8.44
C GLU A 45 -6.35 10.38 -7.57
N ILE A 46 -7.00 9.32 -7.07
CA ILE A 46 -6.34 8.26 -6.29
C ILE A 46 -5.33 7.52 -7.17
N GLN A 47 -5.73 7.15 -8.39
CA GLN A 47 -4.85 6.47 -9.35
C GLN A 47 -3.64 7.32 -9.70
N LYS A 48 -3.86 8.60 -10.03
CA LYS A 48 -2.77 9.55 -10.31
C LYS A 48 -1.82 9.68 -9.12
N TYR A 49 -2.35 9.73 -7.90
CA TYR A 49 -1.53 9.82 -6.70
C TYR A 49 -0.72 8.54 -6.46
N ALA A 50 -1.30 7.37 -6.70
CA ALA A 50 -0.57 6.10 -6.65
C ALA A 50 0.58 6.05 -7.68
N GLU A 51 0.32 6.48 -8.93
CA GLU A 51 1.33 6.55 -9.99
C GLU A 51 2.46 7.52 -9.63
N GLN A 52 2.16 8.64 -8.98
CA GLN A 52 3.18 9.57 -8.47
C GLN A 52 4.07 8.91 -7.41
N LEU A 53 3.47 8.23 -6.43
CA LEU A 53 4.22 7.53 -5.38
C LEU A 53 5.09 6.39 -5.97
N GLU A 54 4.59 5.69 -6.98
CA GLU A 54 5.36 4.66 -7.70
C GLU A 54 6.54 5.27 -8.47
N GLY A 55 6.32 6.40 -9.15
CA GLY A 55 7.36 7.15 -9.85
C GLY A 55 8.47 7.63 -8.92
N ASP A 56 8.10 8.21 -7.77
CA ASP A 56 9.04 8.67 -6.75
C ASP A 56 9.90 7.51 -6.22
N LEU A 57 9.27 6.36 -5.92
CA LEU A 57 9.99 5.17 -5.47
C LEU A 57 10.94 4.62 -6.56
N ALA A 58 10.51 4.63 -7.81
CA ALA A 58 11.33 4.20 -8.94
C ALA A 58 12.57 5.10 -9.12
N GLU A 59 12.42 6.41 -8.96
CA GLU A 59 13.55 7.35 -9.00
C GLU A 59 14.56 7.08 -7.88
N MET A 60 14.08 6.86 -6.64
CA MET A 60 14.94 6.48 -5.51
C MET A 60 15.71 5.17 -5.79
N GLN A 61 15.05 4.19 -6.39
CA GLN A 61 15.65 2.90 -6.72
C GLN A 61 16.67 3.00 -7.86
N GLN A 62 16.42 3.86 -8.84
CA GLN A 62 17.38 4.18 -9.90
C GLN A 62 18.62 4.89 -9.34
N GLU A 63 18.44 5.84 -8.43
CA GLU A 63 19.55 6.53 -7.76
C GLU A 63 20.40 5.55 -6.95
N TYR A 64 19.75 4.68 -6.16
CA TYR A 64 20.42 3.63 -5.38
C TYR A 64 21.26 2.72 -6.29
N THR A 65 20.66 2.22 -7.38
CA THR A 65 21.33 1.33 -8.32
C THR A 65 22.54 2.02 -8.98
N THR A 66 22.38 3.29 -9.35
CA THR A 66 23.47 4.09 -9.96
C THR A 66 24.63 4.27 -8.98
N LYS A 67 24.35 4.61 -7.72
CA LYS A 67 25.38 4.74 -6.66
C LYS A 67 26.06 3.42 -6.38
N LEU A 68 25.31 2.32 -6.29
CA LEU A 68 25.86 1.00 -6.09
C LEU A 68 26.83 0.60 -7.21
N GLN A 69 26.42 0.80 -8.47
CA GLN A 69 27.27 0.52 -9.63
C GLN A 69 28.53 1.40 -9.63
N ASN A 70 28.40 2.68 -9.26
CA ASN A 70 29.53 3.60 -9.17
C ASN A 70 30.54 3.15 -8.09
N ALA A 71 30.05 2.78 -6.91
CA ALA A 71 30.88 2.27 -5.83
C ALA A 71 31.59 0.97 -6.22
N GLN A 72 30.92 0.04 -6.91
CA GLN A 72 31.52 -1.18 -7.42
C GLN A 72 32.60 -0.91 -8.48
N ALA A 73 32.31 -0.03 -9.44
CA ALA A 73 33.27 0.33 -10.49
C ALA A 73 34.54 0.99 -9.93
N ASN A 74 34.41 1.72 -8.81
CA ASN A 74 35.52 2.45 -8.18
C ASN A 74 36.08 1.77 -6.92
N GLN A 75 35.69 0.53 -6.64
CA GLN A 75 36.11 -0.18 -5.42
C GLN A 75 37.64 -0.30 -5.29
N ASN A 76 38.35 -0.36 -6.41
CA ASN A 76 39.81 -0.49 -6.42
C ASN A 76 40.56 0.86 -6.51
N THR A 77 39.84 1.95 -6.79
CA THR A 77 40.42 3.29 -7.00
C THR A 77 40.12 4.24 -5.85
N TRP A 78 39.01 4.04 -5.14
CA TRP A 78 38.64 4.86 -3.99
C TRP A 78 39.36 4.44 -2.71
N THR A 79 39.47 5.40 -1.79
CA THR A 79 39.99 5.11 -0.45
C THR A 79 38.98 4.30 0.35
N GLN A 80 39.47 3.55 1.34
CA GLN A 80 38.62 2.78 2.24
C GLN A 80 37.56 3.66 2.94
N LEU A 81 37.93 4.88 3.35
CA LEU A 81 37.02 5.83 3.97
C LEU A 81 35.88 6.23 3.04
N ARG A 82 36.17 6.44 1.75
CA ARG A 82 35.15 6.79 0.75
C ARG A 82 34.20 5.63 0.52
N LEU A 83 34.71 4.40 0.36
CA LEU A 83 33.87 3.22 0.19
C LEU A 83 32.97 2.97 1.40
N GLN A 84 33.48 3.19 2.61
CA GLN A 84 32.68 3.10 3.82
C GLN A 84 31.54 4.13 3.83
N LYS A 85 31.83 5.39 3.45
CA LYS A 85 30.80 6.45 3.39
C LYS A 85 29.71 6.16 2.36
N GLU A 86 30.10 5.63 1.20
CA GLU A 86 29.14 5.24 0.16
C GLU A 86 28.29 4.04 0.60
N GLY A 87 28.88 3.08 1.33
CA GLY A 87 28.12 1.99 1.94
C GLY A 87 27.10 2.47 2.98
N GLU A 88 27.49 3.42 3.84
CA GLU A 88 26.58 4.06 4.80
C GLU A 88 25.43 4.80 4.09
N GLU A 89 25.73 5.50 2.99
CA GLU A 89 24.73 6.21 2.20
C GLU A 89 23.75 5.26 1.51
N LEU A 90 24.24 4.19 0.89
CA LEU A 90 23.41 3.15 0.28
C LEU A 90 22.47 2.50 1.31
N GLN A 91 22.97 2.19 2.51
CA GLN A 91 22.14 1.67 3.60
C GLN A 91 21.07 2.68 4.03
N ALA A 92 21.41 3.96 4.14
CA ALA A 92 20.45 5.01 4.46
C ALA A 92 19.41 5.20 3.35
N MET A 93 19.76 5.02 2.08
CA MET A 93 18.83 5.02 0.96
C MET A 93 17.85 3.85 1.03
N GLU A 94 18.31 2.63 1.34
CA GLU A 94 17.42 1.49 1.55
C GLU A 94 16.41 1.73 2.66
N GLN A 95 16.87 2.27 3.79
CA GLN A 95 15.99 2.62 4.90
C GLN A 95 14.96 3.67 4.49
N ARG A 96 15.37 4.69 3.73
CA ARG A 96 14.45 5.70 3.20
C ARG A 96 13.44 5.10 2.22
N MET A 97 13.84 4.20 1.32
CA MET A 97 12.91 3.52 0.41
C MET A 97 11.88 2.67 1.17
N MET A 98 12.31 1.93 2.21
CA MET A 98 11.39 1.16 3.05
C MET A 98 10.39 2.06 3.79
N ALA A 99 10.88 3.15 4.40
CA ALA A 99 10.03 4.12 5.09
C ALA A 99 9.07 4.83 4.13
N PHE A 100 9.55 5.18 2.93
CA PHE A 100 8.73 5.76 1.88
C PHE A 100 7.61 4.81 1.48
N ASN A 101 7.90 3.54 1.20
CA ASN A 101 6.87 2.57 0.83
C ASN A 101 5.80 2.38 1.92
N GLN A 102 6.21 2.36 3.19
CA GLN A 102 5.25 2.29 4.30
C GLN A 102 4.39 3.55 4.40
N SER A 103 4.99 4.72 4.24
CA SER A 103 4.30 6.02 4.31
C SER A 103 3.37 6.22 3.11
N ALA A 104 3.81 5.82 1.91
CA ALA A 104 3.04 5.85 0.68
C ALA A 104 1.74 5.03 0.80
N GLN A 105 1.80 3.84 1.39
CA GLN A 105 0.61 3.02 1.65
C GLN A 105 -0.37 3.69 2.62
N GLN A 106 0.14 4.33 3.68
CA GLN A 106 -0.70 5.07 4.63
C GLN A 106 -1.35 6.28 3.97
N GLU A 107 -0.58 7.05 3.21
CA GLU A 107 -1.08 8.27 2.58
C GLU A 107 -2.05 7.96 1.44
N LEU A 108 -1.87 6.85 0.72
CA LEU A 108 -2.83 6.37 -0.28
C LEU A 108 -4.17 5.98 0.38
N GLN A 109 -4.15 5.27 1.51
CA GLN A 109 -5.37 4.97 2.27
C GLN A 109 -6.06 6.24 2.77
N ARG A 110 -5.27 7.20 3.27
CA ARG A 110 -5.78 8.49 3.73
C ARG A 110 -6.44 9.26 2.59
N LYS A 111 -5.79 9.33 1.44
CA LYS A 111 -6.31 9.96 0.22
C LYS A 111 -7.61 9.31 -0.25
N GLN A 112 -7.68 7.98 -0.23
CA GLN A 112 -8.90 7.25 -0.57
C GLN A 112 -10.04 7.59 0.37
N MET A 113 -9.79 7.61 1.69
CA MET A 113 -10.79 8.00 2.68
C MET A 113 -11.25 9.45 2.50
N ASP A 114 -10.31 10.39 2.36
CA ASP A 114 -10.60 11.82 2.23
C ASP A 114 -11.46 12.14 0.99
N LEU A 115 -11.24 11.42 -0.12
CA LEU A 115 -12.02 11.63 -1.34
C LEU A 115 -13.33 10.86 -1.36
N MET A 116 -13.39 9.66 -0.77
CA MET A 116 -14.59 8.81 -0.83
C MET A 116 -15.63 9.14 0.25
N LEU A 117 -15.22 9.54 1.45
CA LEU A 117 -16.14 9.93 2.53
C LEU A 117 -17.20 10.98 2.11
N PRO A 118 -16.82 12.12 1.50
CA PRO A 118 -17.82 13.13 1.12
C PRO A 118 -18.78 12.63 0.04
N ILE A 119 -18.32 11.74 -0.84
CA ILE A 119 -19.16 11.14 -1.88
C ILE A 119 -20.18 10.19 -1.26
N ILE A 120 -19.76 9.40 -0.27
CA ILE A 120 -20.62 8.50 0.50
C ILE A 120 -21.68 9.29 1.29
N GLU A 121 -21.30 10.41 1.91
CA GLU A 121 -22.24 11.28 2.63
C GLU A 121 -23.27 11.92 1.70
N LYS A 122 -22.84 12.40 0.53
CA LYS A 122 -23.75 12.93 -0.50
C LYS A 122 -24.73 11.86 -0.99
N ALA A 123 -24.25 10.64 -1.24
CA ALA A 123 -25.08 9.52 -1.66
C ALA A 123 -26.17 9.20 -0.61
N GLN A 124 -25.79 9.13 0.67
CA GLN A 124 -26.74 8.89 1.77
C GLN A 124 -27.79 10.00 1.89
N ASN A 125 -27.38 11.27 1.77
CA ASN A 125 -28.29 12.40 1.82
C ASN A 125 -29.26 12.43 0.62
N ALA A 126 -28.81 12.02 -0.56
CA ALA A 126 -29.66 11.91 -1.74
C ALA A 126 -30.72 10.80 -1.55
N VAL A 127 -30.33 9.64 -1.00
CA VAL A 127 -31.27 8.54 -0.69
C VAL A 127 -32.31 8.98 0.36
N ASN A 128 -31.88 9.67 1.42
CA ASN A 128 -32.78 10.17 2.48
C ASN A 128 -33.75 11.28 2.01
N LYS A 129 -33.49 11.92 0.86
CA LYS A 129 -34.42 12.90 0.25
C LYS A 129 -35.46 12.27 -0.68
N VAL A 130 -35.20 11.05 -1.14
CA VAL A 130 -36.09 10.31 -2.05
C VAL A 130 -37.01 9.36 -1.27
N ALA A 131 -36.60 8.93 -0.07
CA ALA A 131 -37.42 8.21 0.91
C ALA A 131 -38.31 9.16 1.73
#